data_AF-A0A7V5E979-F1
#
_entry.id   AF-A0A7V5E979-F1
#
_cell.length_a   1.000
_cell.length_b   1.000
_cell.length_c   1.000
_cell.angle_alpha   90.00
_cell.angle_beta   90.00
_cell.angle_gamma   90.00
#
_symmetry.space_group_name_H-M   'P 1'
#
loop_
_entity.id
_entity.type
_entity.pdbx_description
1 polymer ?
#
loop_
_entity_poly.entity_id
_entity_poly.type
_entity_poly.pdbx_seq_one_letter_code
_entity_poly.pdbx_strand_id
1 'polypeptide(L)'
;MMPLLEFSPIDCYFGRFLKEVSGEERKEFLLICSLVSRLTRDGHICLDLEEIANTSLSLPDGPFRLPSLDKLRDILLRNSTVGLPGEFKPLILDGNNRLYLYRYWWYEDRLARYLAEKSKEEEEISPILRGSWETRLRKYLPP
;
A
#
# COMPACT_ATOMS: atom_id res chain seq x y z
N MET A 1 8.50 22.51 4.26
CA MET A 1 7.92 22.54 2.89
C MET A 1 7.89 21.10 2.41
N MET A 2 6.72 20.50 2.19
CA MET A 2 6.68 19.18 1.54
C MET A 2 7.28 19.33 0.14
N PRO A 3 8.21 18.45 -0.27
CA PRO A 3 8.77 18.50 -1.61
C PRO A 3 7.66 18.42 -2.65
N LEU A 4 7.92 18.97 -3.85
CA LEU A 4 7.00 18.84 -4.98
C LEU A 4 6.66 17.36 -5.19
N LEU A 5 5.38 17.05 -5.32
CA LEU A 5 4.93 15.70 -5.62
C LEU A 5 5.23 15.42 -7.09
N GLU A 6 6.30 14.67 -7.33
CA GLU A 6 6.72 14.30 -8.67
C GLU A 6 6.13 12.95 -9.07
N PHE A 7 5.19 12.99 -10.01
CA PHE A 7 4.68 11.78 -10.66
C PHE A 7 5.50 11.47 -11.90
N SER A 8 6.00 10.24 -11.97
CA SER A 8 6.60 9.73 -13.20
C SER A 8 5.50 9.46 -14.25
N PRO A 9 5.85 9.27 -15.53
CA PRO A 9 4.87 8.96 -16.57
C PRO A 9 3.99 7.75 -16.22
N ILE A 10 4.57 6.69 -15.63
CA ILE A 10 3.81 5.49 -15.27
C ILE A 10 2.75 5.77 -14.20
N ASP A 11 3.04 6.64 -13.24
CA ASP A 11 2.10 7.01 -12.17
C ASP A 11 0.89 7.75 -12.75
N CYS A 12 1.16 8.70 -13.66
CA CYS A 12 0.13 9.43 -14.38
C CYS A 12 -0.73 8.52 -15.27
N TYR A 13 -0.09 7.60 -16.01
CA TYR A 13 -0.82 6.65 -16.87
C TYR A 13 -1.66 5.67 -16.07
N PHE A 14 -1.14 5.16 -14.95
CA PHE A 14 -1.89 4.28 -14.08
C PHE A 14 -3.14 4.96 -13.52
N GLY A 15 -2.99 6.19 -13.01
CA GLY A 15 -4.13 6.97 -12.52
C GLY A 15 -5.17 7.23 -13.62
N ARG A 16 -4.73 7.66 -14.82
CA ARG A 16 -5.63 7.89 -15.96
C ARG A 16 -6.34 6.61 -16.39
N PHE A 17 -5.63 5.50 -16.46
CA PHE A 17 -6.19 4.21 -16.82
C PHE A 17 -7.30 3.78 -15.86
N LEU A 18 -7.08 3.85 -14.54
CA LEU A 18 -8.12 3.50 -13.56
C LEU A 18 -9.31 4.47 -13.60
N LYS A 19 -9.04 5.75 -13.83
CA LYS A 19 -10.08 6.75 -14.06
C LYS A 19 -10.99 6.35 -15.24
N GLU A 20 -10.38 6.05 -16.39
CA GLU A 20 -11.08 5.65 -17.62
C GLU A 20 -11.86 4.35 -17.45
N VAL A 21 -11.26 3.33 -16.82
CA VAL A 21 -11.90 2.02 -16.60
C VAL A 21 -13.09 2.12 -15.63
N SER A 22 -13.00 2.99 -14.63
CA SER A 22 -14.08 3.14 -13.62
C SER A 22 -15.16 4.15 -14.02
N GLY A 23 -14.91 5.02 -14.98
CA GLY A 23 -15.79 6.15 -15.31
C GLY A 23 -15.84 7.22 -14.21
N GLU A 24 -14.84 7.25 -13.32
CA GLU A 24 -14.76 8.21 -12.22
C GLU A 24 -14.20 9.55 -12.70
N GLU A 25 -14.85 10.66 -12.36
CA GLU A 25 -14.41 11.99 -12.81
C GLU A 25 -13.75 12.82 -11.70
N ARG A 26 -13.84 12.38 -10.45
CA ARG A 26 -13.24 13.08 -9.30
C ARG A 26 -11.72 13.10 -9.39
N LYS A 27 -11.13 14.30 -9.31
CA LYS A 27 -9.68 14.52 -9.34
C LYS A 27 -8.97 13.81 -8.19
N GLU A 28 -9.63 13.71 -7.05
CA GLU A 28 -9.16 12.99 -5.87
C GLU A 28 -8.83 11.53 -6.20
N PHE A 29 -9.71 10.85 -6.93
CA PHE A 29 -9.51 9.45 -7.29
C PHE A 29 -8.29 9.28 -8.21
N LEU A 30 -8.17 10.14 -9.23
CA LEU A 30 -7.01 10.17 -10.13
C LEU A 30 -5.70 10.36 -9.34
N LEU A 31 -5.67 11.33 -8.42
CA LEU A 31 -4.50 11.62 -7.60
C LEU A 31 -4.13 10.47 -6.67
N ILE A 32 -5.11 9.86 -6.00
CA ILE A 32 -4.89 8.71 -5.11
C ILE A 32 -4.32 7.52 -5.90
N CYS A 33 -4.91 7.20 -7.06
CA CYS A 33 -4.40 6.11 -7.91
C CYS A 33 -2.96 6.37 -8.35
N SER A 34 -2.66 7.61 -8.75
CA SER A 34 -1.31 8.00 -9.16
C SER A 34 -0.32 7.91 -7.98
N LEU A 35 -0.78 8.28 -6.77
CA LEU A 35 0.01 8.22 -5.55
C LEU A 35 0.32 6.78 -5.13
N VAL A 36 -0.64 5.85 -5.25
CA VAL A 36 -0.40 4.42 -4.99
C VAL A 36 0.70 3.88 -5.90
N SER A 37 0.65 4.17 -7.21
CA SER A 37 1.70 3.77 -8.16
C SER A 37 3.07 4.35 -7.77
N ARG A 38 3.11 5.64 -7.47
CA ARG A 38 4.35 6.35 -7.10
C ARG A 38 4.96 5.77 -5.83
N LEU A 39 4.17 5.60 -4.77
CA LEU A 39 4.64 5.02 -3.52
C LEU A 39 5.11 3.57 -3.69
N THR A 40 4.43 2.81 -4.55
CA THR A 40 4.87 1.46 -4.91
C THR A 40 6.23 1.46 -5.59
N ARG A 41 6.47 2.40 -6.50
CA ARG A 41 7.77 2.59 -7.15
C ARG A 41 8.86 3.03 -6.16
N ASP A 42 8.48 3.79 -5.14
CA ASP A 42 9.37 4.22 -4.03
C ASP A 42 9.58 3.11 -2.97
N GLY A 43 9.00 1.91 -3.16
CA GLY A 43 9.21 0.73 -2.33
C GLY A 43 8.17 0.51 -1.22
N HIS A 44 7.17 1.37 -1.11
CA HIS A 44 6.05 1.16 -0.18
C HIS A 44 5.07 0.14 -0.75
N ILE A 45 4.58 -0.78 0.07
CA ILE A 45 3.62 -1.81 -0.38
C ILE A 45 2.16 -1.32 -0.42
N CYS A 46 1.86 -0.23 0.28
CA CYS A 46 0.54 0.37 0.37
C CYS A 46 0.63 1.88 0.58
N LEU A 47 -0.48 2.56 0.32
CA LEU A 47 -0.73 3.94 0.71
C LEU A 47 -1.62 3.95 1.96
N ASP A 48 -1.14 4.53 3.05
CA ASP A 48 -1.97 4.78 4.22
C ASP A 48 -2.84 6.03 3.99
N LEU A 49 -4.16 5.84 3.97
CA LEU A 49 -5.10 6.95 3.76
C LEU A 49 -5.17 7.91 4.96
N GLU A 50 -4.86 7.44 6.17
CA GLU A 50 -4.85 8.29 7.36
C GLU A 50 -3.71 9.32 7.29
N GLU A 51 -2.55 8.91 6.80
CA GLU A 51 -1.38 9.79 6.65
C GLU A 51 -1.60 10.93 5.65
N ILE A 52 -2.42 10.70 4.61
CA ILE A 52 -2.66 11.69 3.56
C ILE A 52 -3.98 12.46 3.72
N ALA A 53 -4.91 11.99 4.55
CA ALA A 53 -6.20 12.64 4.75
C ALA A 53 -6.02 14.09 5.25
N ASN A 54 -6.82 15.01 4.70
CA ASN A 54 -6.76 16.45 5.00
C ASN A 54 -5.40 17.14 4.72
N THR A 55 -4.43 16.45 4.13
CA THR A 55 -3.14 17.04 3.73
C THR A 55 -3.24 17.74 2.37
N SER A 56 -2.24 18.54 2.03
CA SER A 56 -2.13 19.19 0.72
C SER A 56 -1.01 18.56 -0.08
N LEU A 57 -1.32 18.13 -1.30
CA LEU A 57 -0.35 17.67 -2.29
C LEU A 57 0.17 18.88 -3.07
N SER A 58 1.50 19.03 -3.15
CA SER A 58 2.15 20.06 -3.96
C SER A 58 2.23 19.61 -5.42
N LEU A 59 1.26 20.01 -6.26
CA LEU A 59 1.22 19.69 -7.69
C LEU A 59 1.78 20.84 -8.55
N PRO A 60 2.17 20.59 -9.81
CA PRO A 60 2.65 21.64 -10.72
C PRO A 60 1.66 22.79 -10.92
N ASP A 61 0.36 22.49 -10.96
CA ASP A 61 -0.71 23.48 -11.17
C ASP A 61 -1.16 24.15 -9.85
N GLY A 62 -0.45 23.92 -8.75
CA GLY A 62 -0.75 24.45 -7.43
C GLY A 62 -1.15 23.38 -6.40
N PRO A 63 -1.23 23.76 -5.11
CA PRO A 63 -1.54 22.81 -4.05
C PRO A 63 -2.97 22.28 -4.18
N PHE A 64 -3.14 20.97 -4.01
CA PHE A 64 -4.45 20.32 -3.97
C PHE A 64 -4.68 19.71 -2.60
N ARG A 65 -5.74 20.15 -1.91
CA ARG A 65 -6.10 19.62 -0.59
C ARG A 65 -6.91 18.34 -0.72
N LEU A 66 -6.40 17.25 -0.16
CA LEU A 66 -7.13 16.00 -0.06
C LEU A 66 -8.28 16.13 0.95
N PRO A 67 -9.42 15.45 0.69
CA PRO A 67 -10.56 15.48 1.60
C PRO A 67 -10.29 14.68 2.89
N SER A 68 -11.28 14.64 3.77
CA SER A 68 -11.24 13.82 4.99
C SER A 68 -11.14 12.33 4.67
N LEU A 69 -10.64 11.55 5.64
CA LEU A 69 -10.55 10.09 5.53
C LEU A 69 -11.88 9.45 5.11
N ASP A 70 -12.98 9.84 5.74
CA ASP A 70 -14.31 9.30 5.40
C ASP A 70 -14.70 9.56 3.95
N LYS A 71 -14.39 10.75 3.44
CA LYS A 71 -14.64 11.10 2.04
C LYS A 71 -13.73 10.34 1.09
N LEU A 72 -12.45 10.15 1.43
CA LEU A 72 -11.53 9.32 0.66
C LEU A 72 -12.04 7.88 0.57
N ARG A 73 -12.45 7.30 1.70
CA ARG A 73 -13.05 5.97 1.77
C ARG A 73 -14.32 5.88 0.93
N ASP A 74 -15.22 6.86 1.04
CA ASP A 74 -16.45 6.90 0.25
C ASP A 74 -16.17 7.01 -1.26
N ILE A 75 -15.18 7.82 -1.66
CA ILE A 75 -14.72 7.92 -3.05
C ILE A 75 -14.26 6.54 -3.56
N LEU A 76 -13.40 5.88 -2.79
CA LEU A 76 -12.76 4.63 -3.17
C LEU A 76 -13.73 3.45 -3.16
N LEU A 77 -14.51 3.26 -2.10
CA LEU A 77 -15.42 2.11 -1.95
C LEU A 77 -16.59 2.12 -2.93
N ARG A 78 -16.97 3.29 -3.46
CA ARG A 78 -17.97 3.38 -4.54
C ARG A 78 -17.40 3.06 -5.92
N ASN A 79 -16.08 3.02 -6.07
CA ASN A 79 -15.43 2.83 -7.35
C ASN A 79 -15.33 1.35 -7.72
N SER A 80 -15.72 0.99 -8.94
CA SER A 80 -15.72 -0.40 -9.41
C SER A 80 -14.34 -1.04 -9.51
N THR A 81 -13.26 -0.26 -9.54
CA THR A 81 -11.87 -0.75 -9.60
C THR A 81 -11.22 -0.95 -8.22
N VAL A 82 -11.92 -0.57 -7.15
CA VAL A 82 -11.50 -0.81 -5.77
C VAL A 82 -12.31 -1.98 -5.21
N GLY A 83 -11.62 -2.91 -4.58
CA GLY A 83 -12.20 -4.03 -3.86
C GLY A 83 -11.79 -4.07 -2.40
N LEU A 84 -12.42 -4.97 -1.67
CA LEU A 84 -12.05 -5.37 -0.32
C LEU A 84 -11.06 -6.55 -0.36
N PRO A 85 -10.34 -6.83 0.75
CA PRO A 85 -9.50 -8.01 0.84
C PRO A 85 -10.24 -9.29 0.44
N GLY A 86 -9.66 -10.05 -0.49
CA GLY A 86 -10.25 -11.26 -1.06
C GLY A 86 -10.91 -11.07 -2.42
N GLU A 87 -11.20 -9.83 -2.82
CA GLU A 87 -11.75 -9.54 -4.14
C GLU A 87 -10.66 -9.38 -5.20
N PHE A 88 -10.97 -9.76 -6.44
CA PHE A 88 -10.04 -9.59 -7.57
C PHE A 88 -10.30 -8.26 -8.29
N LYS A 89 -9.70 -7.20 -7.78
CA LYS A 89 -9.84 -5.82 -8.27
C LYS A 89 -8.48 -5.14 -8.36
N PRO A 90 -8.24 -4.19 -9.29
CA PRO A 90 -6.93 -3.53 -9.44
C PRO A 90 -6.37 -2.94 -8.14
N LEU A 91 -7.25 -2.32 -7.35
CA LEU A 91 -6.93 -1.75 -6.04
C LEU A 91 -7.67 -2.51 -4.94
N ILE A 92 -7.01 -2.66 -3.79
CA ILE A 92 -7.60 -3.26 -2.58
C ILE A 92 -7.50 -2.26 -1.43
N LEU A 93 -8.65 -1.94 -0.82
CA LEU A 93 -8.72 -1.12 0.39
C LEU A 93 -9.02 -2.02 1.59
N ASP A 94 -8.06 -2.11 2.51
CA ASP A 94 -8.21 -2.96 3.70
C ASP A 94 -9.00 -2.29 4.84
N GLY A 95 -9.16 -3.02 5.95
CA GLY A 95 -9.84 -2.53 7.14
C GLY A 95 -9.06 -1.47 7.92
N ASN A 96 -7.75 -1.33 7.69
CA ASN A 96 -6.86 -0.38 8.35
C ASN A 96 -6.60 0.87 7.50
N ASN A 97 -7.48 1.17 6.55
CA ASN A 97 -7.38 2.33 5.67
C ASN A 97 -6.15 2.33 4.75
N ARG A 98 -5.60 1.15 4.44
CA ARG A 98 -4.47 1.01 3.52
C ARG A 98 -4.96 0.62 2.13
N LEU A 99 -4.51 1.37 1.14
CA LEU A 99 -4.81 1.16 -0.26
C LEU A 99 -3.62 0.51 -0.97
N TYR A 100 -3.86 -0.65 -1.57
CA TYR A 100 -2.84 -1.46 -2.23
C TYR A 100 -3.11 -1.58 -3.73
N LEU A 101 -2.05 -1.80 -4.50
CA LEU A 101 -2.20 -2.56 -5.74
C LEU A 101 -2.47 -4.02 -5.38
N TYR A 102 -3.41 -4.68 -6.08
CA TYR A 102 -3.81 -6.06 -5.83
C TYR A 102 -2.62 -7.02 -5.62
N ARG A 103 -1.61 -6.91 -6.49
CA ARG A 103 -0.41 -7.76 -6.46
C ARG A 103 0.31 -7.70 -5.12
N TYR A 104 0.43 -6.52 -4.52
CA TYR A 104 1.14 -6.32 -3.26
C TYR A 104 0.29 -6.73 -2.06
N TRP A 105 -1.01 -6.46 -2.08
CA TRP A 105 -1.94 -7.01 -1.09
C TRP A 105 -1.88 -8.55 -1.09
N TRP A 106 -1.90 -9.18 -2.27
CA TRP A 106 -1.82 -10.63 -2.38
C TRP A 106 -0.49 -11.19 -1.86
N TYR A 107 0.62 -10.49 -2.07
CA TYR A 107 1.91 -10.86 -1.49
C TYR A 107 1.90 -10.77 0.04
N GLU A 108 1.35 -9.69 0.60
CA GLU A 108 1.24 -9.51 2.04
C GLU A 108 0.35 -10.58 2.68
N ASP A 109 -0.84 -10.84 2.13
CA ASP A 109 -1.77 -11.87 2.62
C ASP A 109 -1.15 -13.27 2.54
N ARG A 110 -0.50 -13.60 1.42
CA ARG A 110 0.18 -14.90 1.26
C ARG A 110 1.31 -15.08 2.26
N LEU A 111 2.12 -14.04 2.50
CA LEU A 111 3.21 -14.08 3.47
C LEU A 111 2.67 -14.23 4.89
N ALA A 112 1.64 -13.46 5.25
CA ALA A 112 1.02 -13.52 6.57
C ALA A 112 0.45 -14.92 6.86
N ARG A 113 -0.24 -15.53 5.89
CA ARG A 113 -0.76 -16.90 6.01
C ARG A 113 0.34 -17.93 6.19
N TYR A 114 1.39 -17.84 5.36
CA TYR A 114 2.53 -18.74 5.45
C TYR A 114 3.21 -18.68 6.83
N LEU A 115 3.43 -17.47 7.36
CA LEU A 115 4.01 -17.30 8.69
C LEU A 115 3.09 -17.80 9.81
N ALA A 116 1.78 -17.59 9.68
CA ALA A 116 0.79 -18.06 10.65
C ALA A 116 0.60 -19.59 10.62
N GLU A 117 0.82 -20.24 9.49
CA GLU A 117 0.88 -21.70 9.37
C GLU A 117 2.15 -22.23 10.04
N LYS A 118 3.30 -21.62 9.74
CA LYS A 118 4.60 -22.00 10.31
C LYS A 118 4.69 -21.80 11.83
N SER A 119 4.00 -20.80 12.39
CA SER A 119 4.01 -20.58 13.84
C SER A 119 3.17 -21.58 14.63
N LYS A 120 2.26 -22.32 13.97
CA LYS A 120 1.44 -23.38 14.59
C LYS A 120 2.13 -24.74 14.60
N GLU A 121 3.13 -24.93 13.75
CA GLU A 121 4.01 -26.08 13.82
C GLU A 121 4.89 -25.91 15.08
N GLU A 122 4.44 -26.44 16.23
CA GLU A 122 5.31 -26.72 17.37
C GLU A 122 6.30 -27.81 16.94
N GLU A 123 7.32 -27.44 16.17
CA GLU A 123 8.55 -28.21 16.17
C GLU A 123 9.13 -28.10 17.58
N GLU A 124 9.37 -29.23 18.24
CA GLU A 124 10.27 -29.30 19.39
C GLU A 124 11.51 -28.50 19.04
N ILE A 125 11.66 -27.32 19.64
CA ILE A 125 12.83 -26.47 19.42
C ILE A 125 14.04 -27.32 19.79
N SER A 126 14.76 -27.77 18.76
CA SER A 126 15.99 -28.54 18.90
C SER A 126 16.84 -27.89 19.97
N PRO A 127 17.39 -28.64 20.95
CA PRO A 127 18.22 -28.08 22.01
C PRO A 127 19.37 -27.19 21.48
N ILE A 128 19.77 -27.38 20.21
CA ILE A 128 20.78 -26.60 19.48
C ILE A 128 20.37 -25.13 19.27
N LEU A 129 19.07 -24.83 19.15
CA LEU A 129 18.56 -23.46 18.91
C LEU A 129 18.48 -22.61 20.19
N ARG A 130 18.49 -23.22 21.38
CA ARG A 130 18.32 -22.49 22.65
C ARG A 130 19.55 -21.68 23.08
N GLY A 131 20.72 -21.92 22.50
CA GLY A 131 21.97 -21.31 22.97
C GLY A 131 22.92 -20.73 21.91
N SER A 132 22.49 -20.59 20.65
CA SER A 132 23.46 -20.36 19.54
C SER A 132 23.12 -19.20 18.59
N TRP A 133 21.94 -18.59 18.68
CA TRP A 133 21.54 -17.58 17.70
C TRP A 133 22.38 -16.30 17.83
N GLU A 134 22.75 -15.87 19.04
CA GLU A 134 23.61 -14.69 19.27
C GLU A 134 25.02 -14.88 18.67
N THR A 135 25.60 -16.06 18.84
CA THR A 135 26.91 -16.41 18.29
C THR A 135 26.87 -16.50 16.75
N ARG A 136 25.78 -17.04 16.19
CA ARG A 136 25.59 -17.15 14.74
C ARG A 136 25.34 -15.78 14.11
N LEU A 137 24.54 -14.92 14.73
CA LEU A 137 24.30 -13.57 14.22
C LEU A 137 25.58 -12.74 14.23
N ARG A 138 26.41 -12.80 15.28
CA ARG A 138 27.72 -12.11 15.31
C ARG A 138 28.66 -12.52 14.18
N LYS A 139 28.54 -13.73 13.63
CA LYS A 139 29.33 -14.17 12.46
C LYS A 139 28.94 -13.44 11.18
N TYR A 140 27.66 -13.11 11.01
CA TYR A 140 27.11 -12.51 9.78
C TYR A 140 26.83 -11.00 9.91
N LEU A 141 26.69 -10.51 11.15
CA LEU A 141 26.50 -9.12 11.54
C LEU A 141 27.56 -8.76 12.59
N PRO A 142 28.84 -8.59 12.18
CA PRO A 142 29.84 -8.00 13.06
C PRO A 142 29.44 -6.55 13.39
N PRO A 143 29.92 -6.00 14.52
CA PRO A 143 29.55 -4.66 15.00
C PRO A 143 29.93 -3.55 14.01
#